data_AF-A0A941L0D9-F1
#
_entry.id   AF-A0A941L0D9-F1
#
_cell.length_a   1.000
_cell.length_b   1.000
_cell.length_c   1.000
_cell.angle_alpha   90.00
_cell.angle_beta   90.00
_cell.angle_gamma   90.00
#
_symmetry.space_group_name_H-M   'P 1'
#
loop_
_entity.id
_entity.type
_entity.pdbx_description
1 polymer ?
#
loop_
_entity_poly.entity_id
_entity_poly.type
_entity_poly.pdbx_seq_one_letter_code
_entity_poly.pdbx_strand_id
1 'polypeptide(L)'
;MGVSHIKLNKRAANNVIKLAIVGFELQSKTAMDLFFMQHQGVYGLVSTEHADVLIIDMEHPAVKPIIEQYRLSRPIVAVTATENQFSGFQTLRKPLDGKRLIKAINQAADNFVPEGSNSQKSVNSVSTEGEKAFQEYQKRLATGRQAMADYKTITSDRDLNSSQVRKRFQLDQDTTSAAPAETGCDDPVASVEAPENNSVASQQPVRPTVAEPVERKTAEKRPQDVKARLSYQMVYECCGNAPDVNMHEPDQRRRVFFKEDSTLLALLQQAIVEGEAQNVPIEITGLPGTLAYLNEHKKFLFDFSEDLLIPLALTRFGYQELTLKERPDLELDRPSLTGSTVSLIESDEMIWKLALWTSKGRLNRDIDPEQPYRLNAPLDFERLLVIPHASTISSLWGRHSLSALEVVKVLKIHQRYVFSFMTAAYALGVFR
;
A
#
# COMPACT_ATOMS: atom_id res chain seq x y z
N MET A 1 7.32 55.80 -29.61
CA MET A 1 7.57 54.76 -28.58
C MET A 1 6.46 53.72 -28.70
N GLY A 2 6.74 52.64 -29.41
CA GLY A 2 5.81 51.53 -29.57
C GLY A 2 5.94 50.56 -28.41
N VAL A 3 4.81 50.15 -27.85
CA VAL A 3 4.73 48.98 -26.99
C VAL A 3 3.73 48.04 -27.64
N SER A 4 4.27 46.94 -28.13
CA SER A 4 3.59 45.91 -28.91
C SER A 4 2.50 45.24 -28.09
N HIS A 5 1.26 45.36 -28.54
CA HIS A 5 0.17 44.49 -28.06
C HIS A 5 0.45 43.06 -28.51
N ILE A 6 0.72 42.18 -27.55
CA ILE A 6 0.78 40.73 -27.78
C ILE A 6 -0.64 40.26 -28.07
N LYS A 7 -0.99 40.24 -29.36
CA LYS A 7 -2.10 39.42 -29.87
C LYS A 7 -1.71 37.96 -29.64
N LEU A 8 -2.43 37.25 -28.77
CA LEU A 8 -2.45 35.78 -28.77
C LEU A 8 -3.18 35.31 -30.03
N ASN A 9 -2.48 35.37 -31.16
CA ASN A 9 -2.78 34.59 -32.35
C ASN A 9 -1.43 34.17 -32.96
N LYS A 10 -0.92 33.04 -32.47
CA LYS A 10 0.12 32.26 -33.12
C LYS A 10 -0.19 30.77 -32.96
N ARG A 11 -1.14 30.28 -33.77
CA ARG A 11 -1.09 28.90 -34.26
C ARG A 11 0.08 28.81 -35.23
N ALA A 12 1.24 28.34 -34.76
CA ALA A 12 2.32 27.69 -35.53
C ALA A 12 3.59 27.58 -34.67
N ALA A 13 3.61 26.58 -33.80
CA ALA A 13 4.76 25.80 -33.32
C ALA A 13 4.14 24.68 -32.47
N ASN A 14 4.79 23.52 -32.40
CA ASN A 14 4.26 22.28 -31.84
C ASN A 14 3.99 22.38 -30.31
N ASN A 15 2.96 23.14 -29.90
CA ASN A 15 2.68 23.44 -28.50
C ASN A 15 1.72 22.41 -27.91
N VAL A 16 2.29 21.53 -27.10
CA VAL A 16 1.59 20.63 -26.20
C VAL A 16 0.76 21.45 -25.20
N ILE A 17 -0.55 21.21 -25.13
CA ILE A 17 -1.47 21.88 -24.19
C ILE A 17 -1.23 21.34 -22.79
N LYS A 18 -0.95 22.21 -21.81
CA LYS A 18 -0.69 21.78 -20.43
C LYS A 18 -2.00 21.59 -19.67
N LEU A 19 -2.19 20.39 -19.12
CA LEU A 19 -3.41 20.00 -18.41
C LEU A 19 -3.10 19.70 -16.94
N ALA A 20 -4.02 20.04 -16.04
CA ALA A 20 -4.02 19.51 -14.68
C ALA A 20 -5.35 18.84 -14.37
N ILE A 21 -5.26 17.72 -13.65
CA ILE A 21 -6.38 16.86 -13.28
C ILE A 21 -6.59 16.98 -11.77
N VAL A 22 -7.80 17.33 -11.34
CA VAL A 22 -8.10 17.66 -9.94
C VAL A 22 -9.38 16.94 -9.48
N GLY A 23 -9.33 16.36 -8.28
CA GLY A 23 -10.51 15.78 -7.62
C GLY A 23 -10.91 14.39 -8.13
N PHE A 24 -10.17 13.80 -9.05
CA PHE A 24 -10.47 12.45 -9.53
C PHE A 24 -10.00 11.40 -8.54
N GLU A 25 -10.84 10.38 -8.33
CA GLU A 25 -10.42 9.15 -7.64
C GLU A 25 -9.27 8.48 -8.40
N LEU A 26 -8.43 7.73 -7.69
CA LEU A 26 -7.17 7.18 -8.22
C LEU A 26 -7.37 6.40 -9.54
N GLN A 27 -8.41 5.56 -9.64
CA GLN A 27 -8.72 4.83 -10.87
C GLN A 27 -9.02 5.74 -12.06
N SER A 28 -9.84 6.77 -11.85
CA SER A 28 -10.21 7.72 -12.91
C SER A 28 -9.02 8.60 -13.30
N LYS A 29 -8.22 9.02 -12.31
CA LYS A 29 -6.99 9.76 -12.52
C LYS A 29 -5.99 8.97 -13.35
N THR A 30 -5.73 7.71 -13.01
CA THR A 30 -4.80 6.84 -13.76
C THR A 30 -5.27 6.57 -15.18
N ALA A 31 -6.57 6.35 -15.41
CA ALA A 31 -7.12 6.21 -16.75
C ALA A 31 -6.90 7.48 -17.60
N MET A 32 -7.07 8.66 -17.00
CA MET A 32 -6.77 9.93 -17.66
C MET A 32 -5.27 10.13 -17.87
N ASP A 33 -4.43 9.77 -16.89
CA ASP A 33 -2.98 9.86 -17.00
C ASP A 33 -2.47 8.99 -18.16
N LEU A 34 -2.92 7.73 -18.25
CA LEU A 34 -2.60 6.82 -19.36
C LEU A 34 -3.09 7.36 -20.71
N PHE A 35 -4.33 7.87 -20.75
CA PHE A 35 -4.90 8.46 -21.96
C PHE A 35 -4.08 9.65 -22.46
N PHE A 36 -3.68 10.58 -21.59
CA PHE A 36 -2.88 11.73 -22.00
C PHE A 36 -1.42 11.37 -22.27
N MET A 37 -0.87 10.34 -21.63
CA MET A 37 0.44 9.78 -21.98
C MET A 37 0.47 9.23 -23.41
N GLN A 38 -0.59 8.58 -23.88
CA GLN A 38 -0.71 8.14 -25.29
C GLN A 38 -0.80 9.33 -26.27
N HIS A 39 -1.11 10.54 -25.78
CA HIS A 39 -1.27 11.76 -26.57
C HIS A 39 -0.24 12.83 -26.22
N GLN A 40 0.98 12.44 -25.80
CA GLN A 40 2.07 13.35 -25.39
C GLN A 40 2.46 14.40 -26.45
N GLY A 41 2.21 14.14 -27.73
CA GLY A 41 2.43 15.12 -28.81
C GLY A 41 1.47 16.30 -28.80
N VAL A 42 0.35 16.21 -28.05
CA VAL A 42 -0.74 17.19 -28.03
C VAL A 42 -1.03 17.69 -26.61
N TYR A 43 -0.87 16.85 -25.59
CA TYR A 43 -1.20 17.17 -24.19
C TYR A 43 -0.05 16.83 -23.24
N GLY A 44 0.14 17.65 -22.20
CA GLY A 44 1.17 17.49 -21.18
C GLY A 44 0.60 17.68 -19.79
N LEU A 45 0.78 16.69 -18.90
CA LEU A 45 0.24 16.75 -17.55
C LEU A 45 1.19 17.52 -16.62
N VAL A 46 0.67 18.54 -15.95
CA VAL A 46 1.42 19.43 -15.04
C VAL A 46 0.64 19.72 -13.76
N SER A 47 1.28 20.39 -12.79
CA SER A 47 0.62 20.86 -11.58
C SER A 47 -0.44 21.92 -11.88
N THR A 48 -1.40 22.09 -10.97
CA THR A 48 -2.50 23.07 -11.10
C THR A 48 -2.01 24.51 -11.29
N GLU A 49 -0.80 24.85 -10.85
CA GLU A 49 -0.25 26.19 -10.99
C GLU A 49 0.16 26.50 -12.44
N HIS A 50 0.69 25.49 -13.15
CA HIS A 50 1.30 25.63 -14.49
C HIS A 50 0.40 25.14 -15.64
N ALA A 51 -0.81 24.68 -15.34
CA ALA A 51 -1.75 24.15 -16.34
C ALA A 51 -2.46 25.25 -17.13
N ASP A 52 -2.57 25.06 -18.44
CA ASP A 52 -3.34 25.93 -19.33
C ASP A 52 -4.85 25.62 -19.23
N VAL A 53 -5.22 24.36 -19.00
CA VAL A 53 -6.61 23.91 -18.81
C VAL A 53 -6.71 23.03 -17.57
N LEU A 54 -7.77 23.24 -16.76
CA LEU A 54 -8.07 22.38 -15.63
C LEU A 54 -9.21 21.41 -15.95
N ILE A 55 -9.03 20.14 -15.59
CA ILE A 55 -10.08 19.14 -15.62
C ILE A 55 -10.41 18.79 -14.17
N ILE A 56 -11.66 18.98 -13.76
CA ILE A 56 -12.07 18.91 -12.36
C ILE A 56 -13.25 17.94 -12.20
N ASP A 57 -13.13 16.98 -11.28
CA ASP A 57 -14.26 16.16 -10.84
C ASP A 57 -15.08 16.90 -9.78
N MET A 58 -16.31 17.27 -10.15
CA MET A 58 -17.18 18.10 -9.33
C MET A 58 -17.73 17.39 -8.08
N GLU A 59 -17.57 16.07 -7.98
CA GLU A 59 -18.05 15.27 -6.85
C GLU A 59 -17.08 15.23 -5.67
N HIS A 60 -15.83 15.68 -5.87
CA HIS A 60 -14.81 15.58 -4.86
C HIS A 60 -14.76 16.82 -3.95
N PRO A 61 -14.82 16.68 -2.61
CA PRO A 61 -14.98 17.81 -1.70
C PRO A 61 -13.82 18.82 -1.73
N ALA A 62 -12.61 18.37 -2.10
CA ALA A 62 -11.42 19.22 -2.20
C ALA A 62 -11.39 20.17 -3.43
N VAL A 63 -12.38 20.12 -4.34
CA VAL A 63 -12.34 20.92 -5.58
C VAL A 63 -12.91 22.33 -5.43
N LYS A 64 -13.77 22.57 -4.45
CA LYS A 64 -14.38 23.89 -4.19
C LYS A 64 -13.37 25.04 -4.09
N PRO A 65 -12.29 24.95 -3.26
CA PRO A 65 -11.31 26.04 -3.17
C PRO A 65 -10.53 26.25 -4.48
N ILE A 66 -10.29 25.19 -5.24
CA ILE A 66 -9.55 25.24 -6.51
C ILE A 66 -10.40 25.92 -7.59
N ILE A 67 -11.71 25.65 -7.61
CA ILE A 67 -12.64 26.32 -8.51
C ILE A 67 -12.69 27.81 -8.19
N GLU A 68 -12.85 28.19 -6.92
CA GLU A 68 -12.89 29.61 -6.52
C GLU A 68 -11.59 30.35 -6.88
N GLN A 69 -10.44 29.68 -6.75
CA GLN A 69 -9.14 30.26 -7.09
C GLN A 69 -8.93 30.44 -8.60
N TYR A 70 -9.35 29.47 -9.43
CA TYR A 70 -8.95 29.42 -10.84
C TYR A 70 -10.08 29.70 -11.85
N ARG A 71 -11.35 29.76 -11.44
CA ARG A 71 -12.52 29.97 -12.33
C ARG A 71 -12.42 31.18 -13.25
N LEU A 72 -11.73 32.23 -12.84
CA LEU A 72 -11.59 33.48 -13.61
C LEU A 72 -10.27 33.58 -14.39
N SER A 73 -9.30 32.69 -14.14
CA SER A 73 -7.94 32.80 -14.71
C SER A 73 -7.66 31.81 -15.83
N ARG A 74 -8.38 30.68 -15.90
CA ARG A 74 -8.14 29.64 -16.90
C ARG A 74 -9.40 28.81 -17.22
N PRO A 75 -9.47 28.20 -18.41
CA PRO A 75 -10.56 27.32 -18.80
C PRO A 75 -10.66 26.09 -17.87
N ILE A 76 -11.90 25.74 -17.50
CA ILE A 76 -12.22 24.58 -16.66
C ILE A 76 -13.18 23.65 -17.40
N VAL A 77 -12.80 22.38 -17.47
CA VAL A 77 -13.65 21.26 -17.87
C VAL A 77 -14.20 20.60 -16.61
N ALA A 78 -15.49 20.75 -16.37
CA ALA A 78 -16.18 20.20 -15.21
C ALA A 78 -16.70 18.79 -15.52
N VAL A 79 -16.22 17.77 -14.80
CA VAL A 79 -16.67 16.40 -14.91
C VAL A 79 -17.66 16.08 -13.79
N THR A 80 -18.82 15.51 -14.13
CA THR A 80 -19.89 15.22 -13.16
C THR A 80 -20.67 13.96 -13.56
N ALA A 81 -21.17 13.17 -12.59
CA ALA A 81 -22.14 12.10 -12.85
C ALA A 81 -23.60 12.61 -12.83
N THR A 82 -23.83 13.83 -12.35
CA THR A 82 -25.17 14.45 -12.26
C THR A 82 -25.50 15.27 -13.50
N GLU A 83 -26.78 15.58 -13.72
CA GLU A 83 -27.24 16.41 -14.85
C GLU A 83 -26.92 17.90 -14.70
N ASN A 84 -26.19 18.28 -13.66
CA ASN A 84 -25.86 19.67 -13.35
C ASN A 84 -25.01 20.30 -14.45
N GLN A 85 -25.48 21.43 -14.98
CA GLN A 85 -24.70 22.30 -15.87
C GLN A 85 -24.09 23.43 -15.05
N PHE A 86 -22.81 23.71 -15.28
CA PHE A 86 -22.10 24.77 -14.57
C PHE A 86 -21.86 25.96 -15.51
N SER A 87 -22.40 27.12 -15.15
CA SER A 87 -22.26 28.35 -15.94
C SER A 87 -20.78 28.77 -16.06
N GLY A 88 -20.30 28.97 -17.29
CA GLY A 88 -18.91 29.33 -17.57
C GLY A 88 -17.92 28.17 -17.62
N PHE A 89 -18.36 26.91 -17.47
CA PHE A 89 -17.50 25.73 -17.60
C PHE A 89 -17.98 24.82 -18.73
N GLN A 90 -17.04 24.15 -19.39
CA GLN A 90 -17.39 23.07 -20.31
C GLN A 90 -17.70 21.82 -19.48
N THR A 91 -18.97 21.42 -19.45
CA THR A 91 -19.41 20.27 -18.64
C THR A 91 -19.31 18.96 -19.43
N LEU A 92 -18.77 17.91 -18.81
CA LEU A 92 -18.64 16.57 -19.35
C LEU A 92 -19.24 15.54 -18.38
N ARG A 93 -20.11 14.66 -18.89
CA ARG A 93 -20.76 13.63 -18.07
C ARG A 93 -19.90 12.37 -17.96
N LYS A 94 -19.89 11.74 -16.80
CA LYS A 94 -19.39 10.37 -16.62
C LYS A 94 -20.38 9.37 -17.27
N PRO A 95 -19.93 8.27 -17.90
CA PRO A 95 -18.54 7.83 -18.06
C PRO A 95 -17.76 8.66 -19.09
N LEU A 96 -16.47 8.85 -18.83
CA LEU A 96 -15.57 9.63 -19.68
C LEU A 96 -15.19 8.86 -20.94
N ASP A 97 -15.45 9.45 -22.11
CA ASP A 97 -15.01 8.96 -23.42
C ASP A 97 -13.92 9.89 -23.96
N GLY A 98 -12.80 9.31 -24.43
CA GLY A 98 -11.62 10.06 -24.88
C GLY A 98 -11.93 11.05 -26.01
N LYS A 99 -12.81 10.69 -26.96
CA LYS A 99 -13.21 11.60 -28.05
C LYS A 99 -13.99 12.82 -27.54
N ARG A 100 -14.85 12.60 -26.54
CA ARG A 100 -15.63 13.68 -25.90
C ARG A 100 -14.76 14.56 -25.01
N LEU A 101 -13.78 13.97 -24.33
CA LEU A 101 -12.82 14.68 -23.48
C LEU A 101 -11.96 15.64 -24.31
N ILE A 102 -11.39 15.17 -25.41
CA ILE A 102 -10.61 16.01 -26.35
C ILE A 102 -11.46 17.19 -26.87
N LYS A 103 -12.69 16.90 -27.31
CA LYS A 103 -13.61 17.94 -27.79
C LYS A 103 -13.90 18.98 -26.71
N ALA A 104 -14.16 18.53 -25.48
CA ALA A 104 -14.45 19.40 -24.35
C ALA A 104 -13.24 20.29 -23.98
N ILE A 105 -12.02 19.76 -24.01
CA ILE A 105 -10.80 20.53 -23.74
C ILE A 105 -10.62 21.65 -24.78
N ASN A 106 -10.76 21.32 -26.07
CA ASN A 106 -10.61 22.31 -27.14
C ASN A 106 -11.71 23.38 -27.06
N GLN A 107 -12.96 22.99 -26.78
CA GLN A 107 -14.06 23.93 -26.59
C GLN A 107 -13.89 24.82 -25.36
N ALA A 108 -13.38 24.28 -24.26
CA ALA A 108 -13.08 25.07 -23.07
C ALA A 108 -11.98 26.11 -23.36
N ALA A 109 -10.93 25.71 -24.07
CA ALA A 109 -9.85 26.60 -24.46
C ALA A 109 -10.31 27.70 -25.45
N ASP A 110 -11.15 27.36 -26.43
CA ASP A 110 -11.62 28.31 -27.45
C ASP A 110 -12.67 29.31 -26.90
N ASN A 111 -13.51 28.89 -25.95
CA ASN A 111 -14.61 29.70 -25.42
C ASN A 111 -14.24 30.54 -24.18
N PHE A 112 -13.06 30.33 -23.60
CA PHE A 112 -12.68 31.01 -22.37
C PHE A 112 -12.16 32.42 -22.61
N VAL A 113 -12.80 33.41 -21.97
CA VAL A 113 -12.38 34.81 -21.95
C VAL A 113 -11.98 35.16 -20.52
N PRO A 114 -10.71 35.51 -20.24
CA PRO A 114 -10.28 35.91 -18.89
C PRO A 114 -10.97 37.21 -18.47
N GLU A 115 -11.58 37.25 -17.28
CA GLU A 115 -12.13 38.49 -16.73
C GLU A 115 -11.01 39.41 -16.24
N GLY A 116 -10.49 40.21 -17.16
CA GLY A 116 -9.60 41.36 -16.93
C GLY A 116 -9.97 42.59 -17.76
N SER A 117 -11.11 42.56 -18.45
CA SER A 117 -11.64 43.67 -19.24
C SER A 117 -13.09 43.92 -18.84
N ASN A 118 -13.29 45.02 -18.10
CA ASN A 118 -14.53 45.64 -17.62
C ASN A 118 -15.13 45.14 -16.29
N SER A 119 -14.81 45.92 -15.27
CA SER A 119 -15.41 46.04 -13.94
C SER A 119 -16.91 46.40 -13.93
N GLN A 120 -17.70 45.79 -13.03
CA GLN A 120 -18.37 46.45 -11.88
C GLN A 120 -19.44 45.58 -11.18
N LYS A 121 -19.32 45.47 -9.84
CA LYS A 121 -20.35 45.23 -8.78
C LYS A 121 -21.07 43.86 -8.81
N SER A 122 -21.35 43.19 -7.70
CA SER A 122 -21.60 43.61 -6.32
C SER A 122 -21.15 42.56 -5.29
N VAL A 123 -20.70 43.06 -4.14
CA VAL A 123 -20.39 42.30 -2.92
C VAL A 123 -21.68 42.13 -2.11
N ASN A 124 -21.90 40.95 -1.53
CA ASN A 124 -22.67 40.82 -0.30
C ASN A 124 -22.04 39.78 0.64
N SER A 125 -21.90 40.21 1.88
CA SER A 125 -21.21 39.67 3.05
C SER A 125 -21.83 38.42 3.67
N VAL A 126 -21.04 37.51 4.27
CA VAL A 126 -21.43 36.76 5.50
C VAL A 126 -20.23 36.39 6.39
N SER A 127 -20.38 36.81 7.65
CA SER A 127 -19.85 36.42 8.98
C SER A 127 -18.37 36.14 9.25
N THR A 128 -17.78 37.14 9.93
CA THR A 128 -16.53 37.20 10.69
C THR A 128 -16.37 36.20 11.85
N GLU A 129 -17.33 35.30 12.07
CA GLU A 129 -17.27 34.26 13.13
C GLU A 129 -16.61 32.97 12.65
N GLY A 130 -16.84 32.56 11.40
CA GLY A 130 -16.24 31.34 10.83
C GLY A 130 -14.71 31.46 10.68
N GLU A 131 -14.24 32.67 10.41
CA GLU A 131 -12.82 32.97 10.22
C GLU A 131 -12.03 32.90 11.53
N LYS A 132 -12.66 33.28 12.66
CA LYS A 132 -12.08 33.09 14.00
C LYS A 132 -12.03 31.62 14.39
N ALA A 133 -13.09 30.86 14.13
CA ALA A 133 -13.14 29.42 14.42
C ALA A 133 -12.10 28.65 13.59
N PHE A 134 -11.90 29.04 12.33
CA PHE A 134 -10.89 28.43 11.45
C PHE A 134 -9.46 28.79 11.88
N GLN A 135 -9.22 30.02 12.34
CA GLN A 135 -7.91 30.42 12.87
C GLN A 135 -7.57 29.71 14.19
N GLU A 136 -8.54 29.49 15.09
CA GLU A 136 -8.33 28.69 16.30
C GLU A 136 -8.04 27.22 15.98
N TYR A 137 -8.76 26.64 15.00
CA TYR A 137 -8.50 25.29 14.53
C TYR A 137 -7.10 25.14 13.92
N GLN A 138 -6.68 26.09 13.09
CA GLN A 138 -5.33 26.08 12.53
C GLN A 138 -4.23 26.26 13.58
N LYS A 139 -4.46 27.15 14.56
CA LYS A 139 -3.53 27.30 15.70
C LYS A 139 -3.42 25.98 16.47
N ARG A 140 -4.53 25.30 16.74
CA ARG A 140 -4.54 24.00 17.44
C ARG A 140 -3.81 22.89 16.66
N LEU A 141 -3.96 22.85 15.33
CA LEU A 141 -3.21 21.93 14.47
C LEU A 141 -1.72 22.24 14.38
N ALA A 142 -1.34 23.53 14.45
CA ALA A 142 0.06 23.94 14.48
C ALA A 142 0.71 23.61 15.84
N THR A 143 0.02 23.88 16.95
CA THR A 143 0.49 23.53 18.30
C THR A 143 0.60 22.01 18.47
N GLY A 144 -0.33 21.23 17.91
CA GLY A 144 -0.25 19.76 17.89
C GLY A 144 0.92 19.23 17.05
N ARG A 145 1.24 19.88 15.93
CA ARG A 145 2.42 19.54 15.12
C ARG A 145 3.73 19.91 15.81
N GLN A 146 3.79 21.05 16.50
CA GLN A 146 4.94 21.42 17.33
C GLN A 146 5.11 20.48 18.52
N ALA A 147 4.05 20.12 19.24
CA ALA A 147 4.12 19.14 20.33
C ALA A 147 4.59 17.75 19.86
N MET A 148 4.21 17.33 18.65
CA MET A 148 4.71 16.10 18.02
C MET A 148 6.18 16.21 17.57
N ALA A 149 6.60 17.38 17.10
CA ALA A 149 8.00 17.64 16.76
C ALA A 149 8.88 17.65 18.03
N ASP A 150 8.41 18.29 19.09
CA ASP A 150 9.05 18.36 20.41
C ASP A 150 9.12 16.97 21.06
N TYR A 151 8.09 16.14 20.91
CA TYR A 151 8.14 14.74 21.36
C TYR A 151 9.17 13.92 20.58
N LYS A 152 9.33 14.18 19.28
CA LYS A 152 10.31 13.49 18.43
C LYS A 152 11.75 13.92 18.74
N THR A 153 11.98 15.18 19.11
CA THR A 153 13.29 15.68 19.55
C THR A 153 13.62 15.23 20.99
N ILE A 154 12.66 15.25 21.91
CA ILE A 154 12.84 14.73 23.28
C ILE A 154 13.15 13.23 23.28
N THR A 155 12.54 12.46 22.38
CA THR A 155 12.83 11.02 22.23
C THR A 155 14.21 10.79 21.60
N SER A 156 14.64 11.59 20.62
CA SER A 156 16.00 11.49 20.08
C SER A 156 17.08 11.89 21.11
N ASP A 157 16.84 12.92 21.93
CA ASP A 157 17.79 13.34 22.97
C ASP A 157 17.88 12.33 24.11
N ARG A 158 16.77 11.64 24.41
CA ARG A 158 16.74 10.55 25.39
C ARG A 158 17.43 9.29 24.89
N ASP A 159 17.33 8.99 23.59
CA ASP A 159 18.06 7.88 22.96
C ASP A 159 19.57 8.16 22.90
N LEU A 160 19.97 9.40 22.59
CA LEU A 160 21.37 9.83 22.62
C LEU A 160 21.95 9.78 24.05
N ASN A 161 21.23 10.27 25.06
CA ASN A 161 21.66 10.15 26.46
C ASN A 161 21.72 8.69 26.95
N SER A 162 20.79 7.84 26.53
CA SER A 162 20.80 6.41 26.89
C SER A 162 22.00 5.66 26.28
N SER A 163 22.43 6.05 25.08
CA SER A 163 23.61 5.47 24.42
C SER A 163 24.93 5.96 25.03
N GLN A 164 24.98 7.21 25.52
CA GLN A 164 26.12 7.73 26.29
C GLN A 164 26.22 7.11 27.69
N VAL A 165 25.09 6.87 28.36
CA VAL A 165 25.05 6.17 29.65
C VAL A 165 25.47 4.70 29.49
N ARG A 166 25.02 4.00 28.43
CA ARG A 166 25.47 2.62 28.13
C ARG A 166 26.96 2.52 27.82
N LYS A 167 27.57 3.54 27.22
CA LYS A 167 29.03 3.61 27.01
C LYS A 167 29.80 3.95 28.29
N ARG A 168 29.19 4.63 29.26
CA ARG A 168 29.81 4.97 30.55
C ARG A 168 29.84 3.80 31.54
N PHE A 169 28.99 2.79 31.37
CA PHE A 169 28.91 1.60 32.23
C PHE A 169 29.60 0.36 31.64
N GLN A 170 30.32 0.49 30.52
CA GLN A 170 31.28 -0.54 30.09
C GLN A 170 32.67 -0.15 30.61
N LEU A 171 32.96 -0.56 31.85
CA LEU A 171 34.34 -0.75 32.32
C LEU A 171 34.41 -2.09 33.08
N ASP A 172 35.16 -3.00 32.47
CA ASP A 172 35.95 -4.11 33.02
C ASP A 172 35.27 -5.22 33.84
N GLN A 173 34.83 -6.27 33.12
CA GLN A 173 35.06 -7.64 33.56
C GLN A 173 36.06 -8.30 32.62
N ASP A 174 37.35 -8.17 32.95
CA ASP A 174 38.36 -9.20 32.71
C ASP A 174 39.62 -8.86 33.51
N THR A 175 39.79 -9.51 34.66
CA THR A 175 41.09 -10.02 35.12
C THR A 175 40.90 -10.96 36.31
N THR A 176 41.16 -12.23 36.04
CA THR A 176 41.46 -13.31 36.98
C THR A 176 42.54 -12.95 38.00
N SER A 177 42.35 -13.37 39.27
CA SER A 177 43.28 -14.18 40.10
C SER A 177 43.37 -13.77 41.58
N ALA A 178 43.36 -14.81 42.43
CA ALA A 178 43.90 -14.94 43.79
C ALA A 178 43.04 -14.54 45.03
N ALA A 179 42.76 -15.57 45.85
CA ALA A 179 42.44 -15.52 47.30
C ALA A 179 43.70 -15.07 48.12
N PRO A 180 43.70 -14.91 49.48
CA PRO A 180 42.74 -15.37 50.51
C PRO A 180 42.51 -14.46 51.77
N ALA A 181 41.71 -14.98 52.71
CA ALA A 181 41.81 -14.87 54.19
C ALA A 181 41.19 -13.69 55.01
N GLU A 182 40.32 -14.11 55.94
CA GLU A 182 40.20 -13.75 57.39
C GLU A 182 39.41 -12.56 57.96
N THR A 183 38.63 -12.90 59.03
CA THR A 183 38.14 -12.11 60.20
C THR A 183 37.16 -10.96 59.96
N GLY A 184 36.09 -10.69 60.72
CA GLY A 184 35.57 -11.12 62.02
C GLY A 184 34.78 -9.93 62.63
N CYS A 185 33.66 -10.21 63.33
CA CYS A 185 32.95 -9.35 64.32
C CYS A 185 32.23 -8.09 63.75
N ASP A 186 31.06 -7.59 64.19
CA ASP A 186 30.26 -7.67 65.43
C ASP A 186 28.76 -7.36 65.13
N ASP A 187 27.86 -7.98 65.90
CA ASP A 187 26.45 -7.63 66.17
C ASP A 187 26.34 -6.34 67.05
N PRO A 188 25.18 -5.78 67.53
CA PRO A 188 23.82 -6.38 67.70
C PRO A 188 22.57 -5.42 67.57
N VAL A 189 21.39 -5.99 67.93
CA VAL A 189 20.15 -5.39 68.55
C VAL A 189 19.08 -4.80 67.59
N ALA A 190 17.76 -5.06 67.61
CA ALA A 190 16.77 -5.79 68.45
C ALA A 190 15.55 -6.16 67.56
N SER A 191 14.91 -7.35 67.68
CA SER A 191 13.72 -7.71 68.51
C SER A 191 12.52 -6.75 68.32
N VAL A 192 11.31 -7.16 67.95
CA VAL A 192 10.24 -7.82 68.75
C VAL A 192 9.20 -8.42 67.76
N GLU A 193 8.99 -9.73 67.66
CA GLU A 193 8.12 -10.65 68.47
C GLU A 193 6.67 -10.81 67.94
N ALA A 194 6.29 -12.08 67.75
CA ALA A 194 4.95 -12.58 67.36
C ALA A 194 4.05 -12.81 68.59
N PRO A 195 2.80 -13.28 68.42
CA PRO A 195 2.51 -14.71 68.67
C PRO A 195 1.47 -15.29 67.67
N GLU A 196 1.59 -16.51 67.12
CA GLU A 196 1.43 -17.87 67.66
C GLU A 196 0.01 -18.35 68.03
N ASN A 197 -0.31 -19.52 67.45
CA ASN A 197 -1.11 -20.69 67.88
C ASN A 197 -2.36 -21.01 67.02
N ASN A 198 -2.67 -22.26 66.63
CA ASN A 198 -2.25 -23.57 67.14
C ASN A 198 -2.62 -24.73 66.16
N SER A 199 -1.73 -25.75 66.08
CA SER A 199 -1.92 -27.24 66.02
C SER A 199 -2.91 -27.95 65.05
N VAL A 200 -2.77 -29.22 64.60
CA VAL A 200 -1.79 -30.35 64.62
C VAL A 200 -2.37 -31.48 63.71
N ALA A 201 -1.50 -32.39 63.22
CA ALA A 201 -1.69 -33.81 62.79
C ALA A 201 -1.42 -34.09 61.29
N SER A 202 -0.31 -34.69 60.81
CA SER A 202 0.40 -35.96 61.07
C SER A 202 0.10 -37.04 60.00
N GLN A 203 1.20 -37.62 59.45
CA GLN A 203 1.38 -38.94 58.80
C GLN A 203 1.49 -39.04 57.25
N GLN A 204 2.72 -39.24 56.78
CA GLN A 204 3.12 -40.17 55.69
C GLN A 204 3.67 -41.46 56.37
N PRO A 205 4.01 -42.60 55.70
CA PRO A 205 4.18 -42.86 54.25
C PRO A 205 3.66 -44.24 53.74
N VAL A 206 3.29 -44.36 52.45
CA VAL A 206 3.42 -45.64 51.71
C VAL A 206 3.71 -45.36 50.21
N ARG A 207 4.80 -45.92 49.70
CA ARG A 207 5.08 -46.27 48.29
C ARG A 207 5.39 -47.79 48.27
N PRO A 208 5.38 -48.53 47.14
CA PRO A 208 5.42 -48.08 45.74
C PRO A 208 4.43 -48.81 44.81
N THR A 209 4.23 -48.34 43.58
CA THR A 209 4.23 -49.17 42.35
C THR A 209 4.37 -48.26 41.13
N VAL A 210 5.18 -48.75 40.19
CA VAL A 210 5.71 -48.11 38.98
C VAL A 210 4.60 -47.80 37.96
N ALA A 211 4.61 -46.58 37.42
CA ALA A 211 3.99 -46.24 36.14
C ALA A 211 4.79 -45.10 35.48
N GLU A 212 4.96 -45.22 34.17
CA GLU A 212 5.89 -44.53 33.29
C GLU A 212 5.77 -42.99 33.30
N PRO A 213 6.87 -42.24 33.06
CA PRO A 213 6.80 -40.79 32.94
C PRO A 213 6.22 -40.41 31.57
N VAL A 214 4.97 -39.98 31.59
CA VAL A 214 4.33 -39.23 30.50
C VAL A 214 5.20 -38.03 30.16
N GLU A 215 5.67 -37.98 28.91
CA GLU A 215 6.42 -36.87 28.33
C GLU A 215 5.69 -35.55 28.60
N ARG A 216 6.37 -34.67 29.35
CA ARG A 216 5.93 -33.29 29.52
C ARG A 216 6.01 -32.60 28.17
N LYS A 217 4.84 -32.31 27.59
CA LYS A 217 4.67 -31.39 26.47
C LYS A 217 5.50 -30.13 26.70
N THR A 218 6.57 -29.99 25.93
CA THR A 218 7.33 -28.76 25.79
C THR A 218 6.35 -27.70 25.31
N ALA A 219 6.11 -26.67 26.12
CA ALA A 219 5.31 -25.53 25.72
C ALA A 219 5.96 -24.89 24.49
N GLU A 220 5.34 -25.07 23.33
CA GLU A 220 5.74 -24.39 22.10
C GLU A 220 5.72 -22.88 22.35
N LYS A 221 6.89 -22.25 22.24
CA LYS A 221 6.99 -20.79 22.22
C LYS A 221 6.13 -20.29 21.06
N ARG A 222 5.13 -19.45 21.37
CA ARG A 222 4.32 -18.77 20.35
C ARG A 222 5.26 -18.10 19.35
N PRO A 223 5.09 -18.31 18.03
CA PRO A 223 5.88 -17.60 17.04
C PRO A 223 5.71 -16.10 17.29
N GLN A 224 6.81 -15.40 17.55
CA GLN A 224 6.79 -13.96 17.68
C GLN A 224 6.48 -13.40 16.31
N ASP A 225 5.35 -12.70 16.19
CA ASP A 225 4.92 -12.06 14.94
C ASP A 225 6.07 -11.13 14.50
N VAL A 226 6.67 -11.41 13.34
CA VAL A 226 7.63 -10.47 12.74
C VAL A 226 6.83 -9.21 12.49
N LYS A 227 7.06 -8.19 13.32
CA LYS A 227 6.24 -6.98 13.32
C LYS A 227 6.36 -6.34 11.94
N ALA A 228 5.32 -6.48 11.11
CA ALA A 228 5.30 -5.94 9.77
C ALA A 228 5.70 -4.46 9.82
N ARG A 229 6.86 -4.12 9.25
CA ARG A 229 7.35 -2.73 9.14
C ARG A 229 6.63 -1.97 8.01
N LEU A 230 5.37 -2.31 7.77
CA LEU A 230 4.56 -1.70 6.73
C LEU A 230 3.93 -0.41 7.26
N SER A 231 3.94 0.64 6.44
CA SER A 231 3.10 1.80 6.68
C SER A 231 1.62 1.40 6.59
N TYR A 232 0.72 2.18 7.20
CA TYR A 232 -0.72 1.95 7.06
C TYR A 232 -1.17 1.89 5.59
N GLN A 233 -0.56 2.71 4.74
CA GLN A 233 -0.81 2.74 3.31
C GLN A 233 -0.46 1.41 2.63
N MET A 234 0.70 0.85 2.92
CA MET A 234 1.13 -0.44 2.34
C MET A 234 0.23 -1.59 2.80
N VAL A 235 -0.21 -1.57 4.07
CA VAL A 235 -1.19 -2.55 4.57
C VAL A 235 -2.51 -2.43 3.80
N TYR A 236 -2.98 -1.21 3.57
CA TYR A 236 -4.18 -0.96 2.78
C TYR A 236 -4.05 -1.43 1.33
N GLU A 237 -2.88 -1.27 0.72
CA GLU A 237 -2.60 -1.74 -0.64
C GLU A 237 -2.61 -3.26 -0.75
N CYS A 238 -2.04 -3.97 0.24
CA CYS A 238 -1.94 -5.44 0.21
C CYS A 238 -3.19 -6.15 0.74
N CYS A 239 -3.85 -5.57 1.75
CA CYS A 239 -4.91 -6.23 2.53
C CYS A 239 -6.26 -5.54 2.43
N GLY A 240 -6.34 -4.36 1.81
CA GLY A 240 -7.56 -3.57 1.75
C GLY A 240 -8.07 -3.12 3.12
N ASN A 241 -9.30 -2.61 3.14
CA ASN A 241 -10.01 -2.19 4.35
C ASN A 241 -11.40 -2.82 4.51
N ALA A 242 -11.73 -3.84 3.70
CA ALA A 242 -13.03 -4.47 3.73
C ALA A 242 -13.34 -5.02 5.14
N PRO A 243 -14.55 -4.81 5.67
CA PRO A 243 -14.97 -5.43 6.91
C PRO A 243 -15.19 -6.94 6.71
N ASP A 244 -15.17 -7.68 7.80
CA ASP A 244 -15.49 -9.10 7.79
C ASP A 244 -16.94 -9.30 7.35
N VAL A 245 -17.17 -10.33 6.54
CA VAL A 245 -18.49 -10.64 5.98
C VAL A 245 -19.05 -11.96 6.46
N ASN A 246 -20.38 -12.09 6.40
CA ASN A 246 -21.02 -13.38 6.55
C ASN A 246 -21.01 -14.15 5.23
N MET A 247 -20.26 -15.26 5.17
CA MET A 247 -20.14 -16.10 3.97
C MET A 247 -21.41 -16.87 3.60
N HIS A 248 -22.36 -17.00 4.52
CA HIS A 248 -23.66 -17.63 4.26
C HIS A 248 -24.63 -16.70 3.52
N GLU A 249 -24.36 -15.39 3.53
CA GLU A 249 -25.17 -14.39 2.82
C GLU A 249 -24.65 -14.23 1.38
N PRO A 250 -25.44 -14.57 0.34
CA PRO A 250 -24.97 -14.60 -1.04
C PRO A 250 -24.38 -13.27 -1.53
N ASP A 251 -24.99 -12.14 -1.16
CA ASP A 251 -24.53 -10.82 -1.58
C ASP A 251 -23.24 -10.40 -0.90
N GLN A 252 -23.03 -10.79 0.36
CA GLN A 252 -21.78 -10.51 1.04
C GLN A 252 -20.65 -11.43 0.54
N ARG A 253 -20.96 -12.72 0.33
CA ARG A 253 -20.04 -13.70 -0.24
C ARG A 253 -19.51 -13.24 -1.59
N ARG A 254 -20.36 -12.72 -2.47
CA ARG A 254 -19.95 -12.23 -3.80
C ARG A 254 -18.88 -11.13 -3.75
N ARG A 255 -18.85 -10.30 -2.70
CA ARG A 255 -17.89 -9.19 -2.55
C ARG A 255 -16.50 -9.63 -2.11
N VAL A 256 -16.39 -10.83 -1.54
CA VAL A 256 -15.11 -11.42 -1.12
C VAL A 256 -14.29 -11.85 -2.32
N PHE A 257 -14.93 -12.15 -3.44
CA PHE A 257 -14.24 -12.67 -4.61
C PHE A 257 -13.89 -11.59 -5.62
N PHE A 258 -12.69 -11.68 -6.19
CA PHE A 258 -12.33 -10.96 -7.40
C PHE A 258 -12.17 -11.94 -8.57
N LYS A 259 -12.20 -11.40 -9.78
CA LYS A 259 -11.96 -12.18 -10.99
C LYS A 259 -10.54 -11.89 -11.46
N GLU A 260 -9.72 -12.92 -11.58
CA GLU A 260 -8.30 -12.79 -11.90
C GLU A 260 -8.02 -12.62 -13.40
N ASP A 261 -8.97 -13.02 -14.27
CA ASP A 261 -8.85 -12.83 -15.71
C ASP A 261 -8.52 -11.38 -16.06
N SER A 262 -7.66 -11.22 -17.07
CA SER A 262 -7.27 -9.93 -17.61
C SER A 262 -6.56 -9.00 -16.60
N THR A 263 -5.96 -9.57 -15.56
CA THR A 263 -5.05 -8.86 -14.64
C THR A 263 -3.59 -9.12 -15.03
N LEU A 264 -2.69 -8.27 -14.56
CA LEU A 264 -1.26 -8.50 -14.73
C LEU A 264 -0.79 -9.78 -14.02
N LEU A 265 -1.40 -10.13 -12.89
CA LEU A 265 -1.08 -11.38 -12.15
C LEU A 265 -1.32 -12.62 -13.02
N ALA A 266 -2.48 -12.71 -13.67
CA ALA A 266 -2.81 -13.83 -14.57
C ALA A 266 -1.80 -13.96 -15.71
N LEU A 267 -1.38 -12.83 -16.30
CA LEU A 267 -0.40 -12.81 -17.39
C LEU A 267 1.00 -13.22 -16.93
N LEU A 268 1.41 -12.83 -15.72
CA LEU A 268 2.70 -13.25 -15.15
C LEU A 268 2.72 -14.76 -14.88
N GLN A 269 1.64 -15.31 -14.32
CA GLN A 269 1.52 -16.76 -14.14
C GLN A 269 1.56 -17.50 -15.47
N GLN A 270 0.86 -17.00 -16.49
CA GLN A 270 0.91 -17.57 -17.83
C GLN A 270 2.30 -17.46 -18.46
N ALA A 271 3.00 -16.34 -18.28
CA ALA A 271 4.38 -16.16 -18.74
C ALA A 271 5.35 -17.16 -18.10
N ILE A 272 5.17 -17.49 -16.81
CA ILE A 272 5.94 -18.54 -16.13
C ILE A 272 5.67 -19.90 -16.78
N VAL A 273 4.39 -20.26 -16.94
CA VAL A 273 4.00 -21.55 -17.53
C VAL A 273 4.54 -21.70 -18.95
N GLU A 274 4.38 -20.68 -19.79
CA GLU A 274 4.87 -20.69 -21.17
C GLU A 274 6.39 -20.72 -21.24
N GLY A 275 7.07 -19.89 -20.43
CA GLY A 275 8.53 -19.81 -20.42
C GLY A 275 9.21 -21.07 -19.91
N GLU A 276 8.65 -21.72 -18.89
CA GLU A 276 9.14 -23.01 -18.39
C GLU A 276 8.85 -24.16 -19.37
N ALA A 277 7.68 -24.16 -20.03
CA ALA A 277 7.33 -25.20 -21.01
C ALA A 277 8.16 -25.13 -22.29
N GLN A 278 8.45 -23.93 -22.78
CA GLN A 278 9.21 -23.71 -24.02
C GLN A 278 10.71 -23.52 -23.79
N ASN A 279 11.12 -23.31 -22.54
CA ASN A 279 12.48 -22.97 -22.15
C ASN A 279 13.02 -21.70 -22.85
N VAL A 280 12.16 -20.68 -22.97
CA VAL A 280 12.47 -19.39 -23.62
C VAL A 280 11.94 -18.24 -22.76
N PRO A 281 12.64 -17.10 -22.67
CA PRO A 281 12.12 -15.93 -21.97
C PRO A 281 10.83 -15.38 -22.61
N ILE A 282 9.88 -14.99 -21.79
CA ILE A 282 8.57 -14.47 -22.24
C ILE A 282 8.41 -13.02 -21.78
N GLU A 283 8.21 -12.11 -22.73
CA GLU A 283 7.93 -10.69 -22.48
C GLU A 283 6.42 -10.41 -22.48
N ILE A 284 5.98 -9.63 -21.50
CA ILE A 284 4.65 -9.03 -21.44
C ILE A 284 4.71 -7.69 -22.17
N THR A 285 4.15 -7.69 -23.38
CA THR A 285 4.08 -6.51 -24.26
C THR A 285 2.83 -5.68 -23.97
N GLY A 286 2.89 -4.37 -24.27
CA GLY A 286 1.80 -3.42 -24.02
C GLY A 286 1.97 -2.55 -22.77
N LEU A 287 3.02 -2.80 -21.98
CA LEU A 287 3.42 -1.98 -20.84
C LEU A 287 4.40 -0.86 -21.24
N PRO A 288 4.49 0.23 -20.47
CA PRO A 288 5.54 1.22 -20.64
C PRO A 288 6.88 0.63 -20.17
N GLY A 289 7.67 0.13 -21.12
CA GLY A 289 8.95 -0.53 -20.85
C GLY A 289 8.89 -2.04 -21.04
N THR A 290 9.90 -2.72 -20.53
CA THR A 290 10.07 -4.17 -20.53
C THR A 290 9.53 -4.73 -19.23
N LEU A 291 8.75 -5.80 -19.31
CA LEU A 291 8.50 -6.74 -18.22
C LEU A 291 8.56 -8.14 -18.81
N ALA A 292 9.51 -8.95 -18.37
CA ALA A 292 9.71 -10.28 -18.94
C ALA A 292 10.09 -11.31 -17.88
N TYR A 293 9.65 -12.54 -18.09
CA TYR A 293 10.05 -13.70 -17.33
C TYR A 293 11.29 -14.34 -17.95
N LEU A 294 12.32 -14.54 -17.14
CA LEU A 294 13.56 -15.25 -17.47
C LEU A 294 13.49 -16.64 -16.86
N ASN A 295 13.17 -17.66 -17.67
CA ASN A 295 13.00 -19.05 -17.25
C ASN A 295 14.28 -19.64 -16.60
N GLU A 296 15.46 -19.43 -17.20
CA GLU A 296 16.72 -20.00 -16.70
C GLU A 296 17.05 -19.57 -15.27
N HIS A 297 16.66 -18.35 -14.91
CA HIS A 297 16.94 -17.77 -13.59
C HIS A 297 15.73 -17.74 -12.67
N LYS A 298 14.54 -18.09 -13.16
CA LYS A 298 13.26 -17.98 -12.46
C LYS A 298 13.01 -16.57 -11.91
N LYS A 299 13.33 -15.55 -12.71
CA LYS A 299 13.23 -14.13 -12.34
C LYS A 299 12.34 -13.35 -13.30
N PHE A 300 11.75 -12.28 -12.82
CA PHE A 300 11.23 -11.22 -13.67
C PHE A 300 12.25 -10.10 -13.80
N LEU A 301 12.41 -9.64 -15.04
CA LEU A 301 13.18 -8.47 -15.41
C LEU A 301 12.20 -7.36 -15.79
N PHE A 302 12.41 -6.15 -15.28
CA PHE A 302 11.66 -4.98 -15.70
C PHE A 302 12.48 -3.69 -15.66
N ASP A 303 12.15 -2.72 -16.50
CA ASP A 303 12.92 -1.48 -16.65
C ASP A 303 12.10 -0.20 -16.42
N PHE A 304 11.13 -0.29 -15.52
CA PHE A 304 10.33 0.83 -15.02
C PHE A 304 10.31 0.84 -13.48
N SER A 305 9.84 1.93 -12.87
CA SER A 305 9.77 2.03 -11.40
C SER A 305 8.86 0.97 -10.80
N GLU A 306 9.29 0.34 -9.71
CA GLU A 306 8.49 -0.64 -8.95
C GLU A 306 7.14 -0.05 -8.49
N ASP A 307 7.08 1.25 -8.22
CA ASP A 307 5.86 1.97 -7.86
C ASP A 307 4.76 1.85 -8.93
N LEU A 308 5.13 1.57 -10.19
CA LEU A 308 4.19 1.34 -11.28
C LEU A 308 3.51 -0.04 -11.19
N LEU A 309 4.09 -1.01 -10.49
CA LEU A 309 3.48 -2.35 -10.36
C LEU A 309 2.16 -2.32 -9.58
N ILE A 310 2.03 -1.45 -8.58
CA ILE A 310 0.79 -1.31 -7.79
C ILE A 310 -0.39 -0.90 -8.68
N PRO A 311 -0.34 0.21 -9.45
CA PRO A 311 -1.45 0.57 -10.35
C PRO A 311 -1.65 -0.45 -11.47
N LEU A 312 -0.60 -1.11 -11.97
CA LEU A 312 -0.75 -2.20 -12.94
C LEU A 312 -1.48 -3.42 -12.35
N ALA A 313 -1.20 -3.77 -11.10
CA ALA A 313 -1.87 -4.86 -10.38
C ALA A 313 -3.36 -4.60 -10.14
N LEU A 314 -3.77 -3.33 -10.09
CA LEU A 314 -5.17 -2.91 -9.91
C LEU A 314 -5.93 -2.70 -11.23
N THR A 315 -5.21 -2.68 -12.36
CA THR A 315 -5.78 -2.48 -13.69
C THR A 315 -6.35 -3.77 -14.23
N ARG A 316 -7.51 -3.67 -14.89
CA ARG A 316 -7.99 -4.73 -15.79
C ARG A 316 -7.69 -4.32 -17.21
N PHE A 317 -6.93 -5.15 -17.89
CA PHE A 317 -6.53 -4.93 -19.26
C PHE A 317 -7.63 -5.43 -20.19
N GLY A 318 -7.92 -4.65 -21.22
CA GLY A 318 -8.79 -5.05 -22.31
C GLY A 318 -8.22 -6.22 -23.12
N TYR A 319 -9.01 -6.71 -24.06
CA TYR A 319 -8.57 -7.75 -24.99
C TYR A 319 -7.38 -7.25 -25.82
N GLN A 320 -6.29 -8.02 -25.86
CA GLN A 320 -5.03 -7.70 -26.56
C GLN A 320 -4.32 -6.42 -26.11
N GLU A 321 -4.72 -5.80 -24.99
CA GLU A 321 -3.96 -4.67 -24.44
C GLU A 321 -2.60 -5.11 -23.92
N LEU A 322 -2.54 -6.28 -23.29
CA LEU A 322 -1.30 -6.96 -22.94
C LEU A 322 -1.24 -8.33 -23.63
N THR A 323 -0.07 -8.67 -24.15
CA THR A 323 0.17 -9.94 -24.84
C THR A 323 1.52 -10.54 -24.46
N LEU A 324 1.60 -11.86 -24.48
CA LEU A 324 2.85 -12.60 -24.26
C LEU A 324 3.60 -12.76 -25.57
N LYS A 325 4.92 -12.55 -25.54
CA LYS A 325 5.79 -12.70 -26.70
C LYS A 325 7.09 -13.39 -26.30
N GLU A 326 7.46 -14.43 -27.03
CA GLU A 326 8.77 -15.07 -26.91
C GLU A 326 9.90 -14.09 -27.26
N ARG A 327 10.92 -14.05 -26.40
CA ARG A 327 12.12 -13.22 -26.53
C ARG A 327 13.37 -14.05 -26.23
N PRO A 328 13.76 -14.96 -27.14
CA PRO A 328 14.98 -15.76 -26.98
C PRO A 328 16.26 -14.91 -26.94
N ASP A 329 16.19 -13.66 -27.40
CA ASP A 329 17.27 -12.68 -27.37
C ASP A 329 17.40 -11.92 -26.04
N LEU A 330 16.55 -12.20 -25.05
CA LEU A 330 16.53 -11.47 -23.79
C LEU A 330 17.55 -12.05 -22.80
N GLU A 331 18.60 -11.29 -22.51
CA GLU A 331 19.63 -11.62 -21.52
C GLU A 331 19.56 -10.69 -20.29
N LEU A 332 20.16 -11.12 -19.17
CA LEU A 332 20.19 -10.38 -17.89
C LEU A 332 20.81 -8.99 -18.00
N ASP A 333 21.89 -8.84 -18.76
CA ASP A 333 22.73 -7.63 -18.83
C ASP A 333 22.27 -6.61 -19.89
N ARG A 334 21.01 -6.70 -20.32
CA ARG A 334 20.48 -5.86 -21.39
C ARG A 334 20.40 -4.38 -20.96
N PRO A 335 20.73 -3.41 -21.85
CA PRO A 335 20.42 -2.01 -21.62
C PRO A 335 18.90 -1.76 -21.63
N SER A 336 18.40 -0.97 -20.69
CA SER A 336 16.99 -0.57 -20.61
C SER A 336 16.53 0.15 -21.89
N LEU A 337 15.29 -0.13 -22.33
CA LEU A 337 14.67 0.63 -23.43
C LEU A 337 14.24 2.03 -22.99
N THR A 338 13.94 2.21 -21.70
CA THR A 338 13.50 3.48 -21.13
C THR A 338 14.66 4.35 -20.63
N GLY A 339 15.89 3.84 -20.68
CA GLY A 339 17.07 4.47 -20.08
C GLY A 339 17.12 4.37 -18.55
N SER A 340 16.22 3.57 -17.95
CA SER A 340 16.14 3.34 -16.50
C SER A 340 17.04 2.18 -16.06
N THR A 341 17.25 2.02 -14.76
CA THR A 341 17.94 0.85 -14.22
C THR A 341 17.08 -0.40 -14.41
N VAL A 342 17.64 -1.44 -15.03
CA VAL A 342 16.99 -2.75 -15.13
C VAL A 342 16.93 -3.38 -13.74
N SER A 343 15.73 -3.75 -13.31
CA SER A 343 15.46 -4.39 -12.02
C SER A 343 15.18 -5.87 -12.23
N LEU A 344 15.69 -6.68 -11.30
CA LEU A 344 15.49 -8.13 -11.27
C LEU A 344 14.83 -8.51 -9.96
N ILE A 345 13.75 -9.27 -10.04
CA ILE A 345 13.02 -9.81 -8.89
C ILE A 345 12.77 -11.30 -9.09
N GLU A 346 12.80 -12.06 -8.01
CA GLU A 346 12.52 -13.49 -8.04
C GLU A 346 11.05 -13.72 -8.40
N SER A 347 10.77 -14.77 -9.18
CA SER A 347 9.41 -15.04 -9.67
C SER A 347 8.39 -15.17 -8.54
N ASP A 348 8.71 -15.95 -7.50
CA ASP A 348 7.85 -16.10 -6.32
C ASP A 348 7.61 -14.78 -5.60
N GLU A 349 8.63 -13.93 -5.48
CA GLU A 349 8.50 -12.62 -4.82
C GLU A 349 7.58 -11.68 -5.62
N MET A 350 7.73 -11.66 -6.94
CA MET A 350 6.88 -10.89 -7.84
C MET A 350 5.42 -11.35 -7.80
N ILE A 351 5.19 -12.65 -7.94
CA ILE A 351 3.84 -13.24 -7.89
C ILE A 351 3.19 -12.97 -6.53
N TRP A 352 3.94 -13.13 -5.43
CA TRP A 352 3.44 -12.82 -4.09
C TRP A 352 3.00 -11.36 -3.96
N LYS A 353 3.84 -10.41 -4.39
CA LYS A 353 3.53 -8.97 -4.31
C LYS A 353 2.32 -8.59 -5.17
N LEU A 354 2.28 -9.05 -6.42
CA LEU A 354 1.14 -8.78 -7.30
C LEU A 354 -0.15 -9.43 -6.79
N ALA A 355 -0.10 -10.66 -6.27
CA ALA A 355 -1.29 -11.30 -5.70
C ALA A 355 -1.85 -10.53 -4.50
N LEU A 356 -0.99 -10.00 -3.64
CA LEU A 356 -1.42 -9.12 -2.56
C LEU A 356 -2.07 -7.83 -3.08
N TRP A 357 -1.42 -7.14 -4.02
CA TRP A 357 -1.92 -5.87 -4.56
C TRP A 357 -3.21 -6.02 -5.39
N THR A 358 -3.31 -7.07 -6.20
CA THR A 358 -4.50 -7.34 -7.02
C THR A 358 -5.70 -7.76 -6.16
N SER A 359 -5.47 -8.58 -5.13
CA SER A 359 -6.54 -9.10 -4.29
C SER A 359 -7.09 -8.06 -3.32
N LYS A 360 -6.24 -7.27 -2.66
CA LYS A 360 -6.61 -6.32 -1.59
C LYS A 360 -7.51 -6.93 -0.51
N GLY A 361 -7.18 -8.12 -0.02
CA GLY A 361 -7.96 -8.81 1.01
C GLY A 361 -9.16 -9.60 0.50
N ARG A 362 -9.20 -9.86 -0.81
CA ARG A 362 -10.21 -10.69 -1.48
C ARG A 362 -9.62 -12.04 -1.88
N LEU A 363 -10.49 -12.99 -2.21
CA LEU A 363 -10.14 -14.31 -2.72
C LEU A 363 -10.27 -14.35 -4.24
N ASN A 364 -9.39 -15.10 -4.91
CA ASN A 364 -9.68 -15.54 -6.28
C ASN A 364 -10.91 -16.47 -6.24
N ARG A 365 -11.78 -16.38 -7.24
CA ARG A 365 -12.95 -17.27 -7.44
C ARG A 365 -12.60 -18.75 -7.49
N ASP A 366 -11.38 -19.09 -7.88
CA ASP A 366 -10.91 -20.47 -7.94
C ASP A 366 -10.62 -21.06 -6.54
N ILE A 367 -10.59 -20.21 -5.51
CA ILE A 367 -10.34 -20.59 -4.13
C ILE A 367 -11.67 -20.78 -3.41
N ASP A 368 -11.94 -21.99 -2.91
CA ASP A 368 -13.07 -22.22 -2.00
C ASP A 368 -12.64 -21.96 -0.54
N PRO A 369 -13.11 -20.90 0.14
CA PRO A 369 -12.68 -20.57 1.51
C PRO A 369 -13.18 -21.54 2.58
N GLU A 370 -14.14 -22.42 2.27
CA GLU A 370 -14.69 -23.41 3.20
C GLU A 370 -13.95 -24.75 3.12
N GLN A 371 -13.18 -24.98 2.06
CA GLN A 371 -12.34 -26.16 1.94
C GLN A 371 -11.10 -26.05 2.84
N PRO A 372 -10.64 -27.16 3.43
CA PRO A 372 -9.41 -27.18 4.20
C PRO A 372 -8.19 -27.16 3.28
N TYR A 373 -7.22 -26.30 3.60
CA TYR A 373 -5.92 -26.26 2.92
C TYR A 373 -4.79 -26.40 3.93
N ARG A 374 -3.63 -26.86 3.44
CA ARG A 374 -2.38 -26.87 4.21
C ARG A 374 -1.23 -26.39 3.33
N LEU A 375 -0.26 -25.68 3.93
CA LEU A 375 0.96 -25.30 3.21
C LEU A 375 1.87 -26.53 3.03
N ASN A 376 2.45 -26.65 1.84
CA ASN A 376 3.43 -27.68 1.49
C ASN A 376 4.81 -27.41 2.11
N ALA A 377 5.18 -26.14 2.21
CA ALA A 377 6.45 -25.69 2.75
C ALA A 377 6.24 -24.39 3.56
N PRO A 378 7.11 -24.09 4.53
CA PRO A 378 7.11 -22.77 5.17
C PRO A 378 7.46 -21.68 4.14
N LEU A 379 6.77 -20.55 4.23
CA LEU A 379 7.07 -19.37 3.43
C LEU A 379 8.26 -18.59 4.02
N ASP A 380 9.14 -18.12 3.14
CA ASP A 380 10.31 -17.32 3.49
C ASP A 380 9.96 -15.82 3.55
N PHE A 381 9.74 -15.32 4.76
CA PHE A 381 9.42 -13.91 5.01
C PHE A 381 10.66 -13.00 5.12
N GLU A 382 11.86 -13.53 4.94
CA GLU A 382 13.04 -12.68 4.72
C GLU A 382 13.05 -12.15 3.28
N ARG A 383 12.47 -12.92 2.35
CA ARG A 383 12.30 -12.55 0.93
C ARG A 383 10.91 -11.99 0.63
N LEU A 384 9.86 -12.65 1.12
CA LEU A 384 8.49 -12.28 0.80
C LEU A 384 8.00 -11.09 1.63
N LEU A 385 7.22 -10.22 1.00
CA LEU A 385 6.58 -9.08 1.66
C LEU A 385 5.71 -9.54 2.84
N VAL A 386 6.07 -9.10 4.05
CA VAL A 386 5.39 -9.49 5.30
C VAL A 386 4.16 -8.62 5.55
N ILE A 387 2.98 -9.18 5.31
CA ILE A 387 1.70 -8.55 5.70
C ILE A 387 1.37 -8.79 7.19
N PRO A 388 0.42 -8.05 7.78
CA PRO A 388 0.02 -8.30 9.16
C PRO A 388 -0.39 -9.75 9.40
N HIS A 389 0.11 -10.34 10.49
CA HIS A 389 -0.13 -11.72 10.91
C HIS A 389 0.40 -12.81 9.96
N ALA A 390 1.21 -12.47 8.94
CA ALA A 390 1.67 -13.44 7.94
C ALA A 390 2.40 -14.64 8.55
N SER A 391 3.33 -14.41 9.49
CA SER A 391 4.06 -15.48 10.16
C SER A 391 3.12 -16.39 10.96
N THR A 392 2.14 -15.80 11.64
CA THR A 392 1.17 -16.54 12.46
C THR A 392 0.24 -17.38 11.58
N ILE A 393 -0.28 -16.81 10.49
CA ILE A 393 -1.11 -17.49 9.49
C ILE A 393 -0.33 -18.66 8.85
N SER A 394 0.89 -18.38 8.36
CA SER A 394 1.79 -19.39 7.77
C SER A 394 2.08 -20.53 8.72
N SER A 395 2.40 -20.22 9.98
CA SER A 395 2.68 -21.23 11.00
C SER A 395 1.47 -22.12 11.31
N LEU A 396 0.25 -21.56 11.29
CA LEU A 396 -0.97 -22.32 11.52
C LEU A 396 -1.30 -23.25 10.36
N TRP A 397 -1.31 -22.75 9.12
CA TRP A 397 -1.53 -23.56 7.92
C TRP A 397 -0.39 -24.52 7.60
N GLY A 398 0.84 -24.30 8.09
CA GLY A 398 1.92 -25.27 7.98
C GLY A 398 1.71 -26.52 8.83
N ARG A 399 1.03 -26.38 9.99
CA ARG A 399 0.77 -27.48 10.93
C ARG A 399 -0.57 -28.18 10.72
N HIS A 400 -1.60 -27.43 10.32
CA HIS A 400 -2.98 -27.93 10.27
C HIS A 400 -3.61 -27.73 8.90
N SER A 401 -4.48 -28.67 8.52
CA SER A 401 -5.36 -28.53 7.37
C SER A 401 -6.62 -27.80 7.83
N LEU A 402 -6.77 -26.53 7.45
CA LEU A 402 -7.86 -25.67 7.92
C LEU A 402 -8.40 -24.84 6.76
N SER A 403 -9.70 -24.58 6.81
CA SER A 403 -10.36 -23.60 5.95
C SER A 403 -9.96 -22.17 6.33
N ALA A 404 -10.14 -21.23 5.40
CA ALA A 404 -9.87 -19.81 5.67
C ALA A 404 -10.73 -19.30 6.85
N LEU A 405 -11.98 -19.76 6.94
CA LEU A 405 -12.89 -19.36 8.00
C LEU A 405 -12.50 -19.92 9.37
N GLU A 406 -11.92 -21.12 9.42
CA GLU A 406 -11.36 -21.67 10.66
C GLU A 406 -10.13 -20.90 11.11
N VAL A 407 -9.23 -20.55 10.19
CA VAL A 407 -8.04 -19.74 10.51
C VAL A 407 -8.43 -18.38 11.11
N VAL A 408 -9.42 -17.70 10.52
CA VAL A 408 -10.00 -16.45 11.05
C VAL A 408 -10.50 -16.64 12.48
N LYS A 409 -11.26 -17.72 12.75
CA LYS A 409 -11.81 -18.01 14.09
C LYS A 409 -10.72 -18.33 15.11
N VAL A 410 -9.73 -19.13 14.73
CA VAL A 410 -8.64 -19.57 15.62
C VAL A 410 -7.73 -18.40 16.00
N LEU A 411 -7.35 -17.58 15.01
CA LEU A 411 -6.43 -16.47 15.22
C LEU A 411 -7.13 -15.20 15.73
N LYS A 412 -8.46 -15.10 15.58
CA LYS A 412 -9.26 -13.92 15.95
C LYS A 412 -8.76 -12.64 15.29
N ILE A 413 -8.45 -12.74 14.00
CA ILE A 413 -8.01 -11.62 13.15
C ILE A 413 -9.01 -11.38 12.02
N HIS A 414 -8.97 -10.21 11.39
CA HIS A 414 -9.87 -9.89 10.28
C HIS A 414 -9.66 -10.82 9.06
N GLN A 415 -10.76 -11.19 8.41
CA GLN A 415 -10.83 -12.04 7.23
C GLN A 415 -9.89 -11.54 6.13
N ARG A 416 -9.81 -10.22 5.93
CA ARG A 416 -8.98 -9.61 4.89
C ARG A 416 -7.51 -10.02 4.95
N TYR A 417 -6.94 -10.22 6.15
CA TYR A 417 -5.55 -10.64 6.29
C TYR A 417 -5.36 -12.11 5.89
N VAL A 418 -6.30 -12.96 6.28
CA VAL A 418 -6.32 -14.38 5.93
C VAL A 418 -6.56 -14.56 4.43
N PHE A 419 -7.49 -13.80 3.85
CA PHE A 419 -7.82 -13.86 2.42
C PHE A 419 -6.68 -13.34 1.55
N SER A 420 -6.02 -12.23 1.91
CA SER A 420 -4.82 -11.76 1.21
C SER A 420 -3.71 -12.81 1.24
N PHE A 421 -3.43 -13.38 2.41
CA PHE A 421 -2.43 -14.43 2.53
C PHE A 421 -2.79 -15.64 1.66
N MET A 422 -4.04 -16.09 1.75
CA MET A 422 -4.52 -17.26 1.02
C MET A 422 -4.40 -17.05 -0.48
N THR A 423 -4.82 -15.90 -1.00
CA THR A 423 -4.69 -15.61 -2.44
C THR A 423 -3.23 -15.60 -2.87
N ALA A 424 -2.34 -14.97 -2.11
CA ALA A 424 -0.92 -14.93 -2.46
C ALA A 424 -0.25 -16.31 -2.39
N ALA A 425 -0.53 -17.10 -1.36
CA ALA A 425 -0.03 -18.47 -1.23
C ALA A 425 -0.61 -19.42 -2.30
N TYR A 426 -1.88 -19.24 -2.66
CA TYR A 426 -2.52 -19.99 -3.74
C TYR A 426 -1.89 -19.65 -5.10
N ALA A 427 -1.61 -18.37 -5.36
CA ALA A 427 -0.94 -17.92 -6.59
C ALA A 427 0.48 -18.49 -6.74
N LEU A 428 1.17 -18.81 -5.63
CA LEU A 428 2.45 -19.52 -5.62
C LEU A 428 2.33 -21.04 -5.75
N GLY A 429 1.13 -21.60 -5.71
CA GLY A 429 0.93 -23.05 -5.76
C GLY A 429 1.44 -23.79 -4.52
N VAL A 430 1.57 -23.13 -3.37
CA VAL A 430 2.14 -23.73 -2.14
C VAL A 430 1.12 -24.44 -1.25
N PHE A 431 -0.16 -24.45 -1.62
CA PHE A 431 -1.19 -25.21 -0.91
C PHE A 431 -1.29 -26.65 -1.43
N ARG A 432 -1.73 -27.56 -0.56
CA ARG A 432 -2.13 -28.95 -0.85
C ARG A 432 -3.54 -29.24 -0.38
#